data_AF-A0A2V9AUW2-F1
#
_entry.id   AF-A0A2V9AUW2-F1
#
_cell.length_a   1.000
_cell.length_b   1.000
_cell.length_c   1.000
_cell.angle_alpha   90.00
_cell.angle_beta   90.00
_cell.angle_gamma   90.00
#
_symmetry.space_group_name_H-M   'P 1'
#
loop_
_entity.id
_entity.type
_entity.pdbx_description
1 polymer ?
#
loop_
_entity_poly.entity_id
_entity_poly.type
_entity_poly.pdbx_seq_one_letter_code
_entity_poly.pdbx_strand_id
1 'polypeptide(L)'
;MHLCLSFLPIAIFAGGCGTESPKPAAQAETKPAAPAIPDEIQSAAESLLGRETQVLAFGDLAKNGKQQFLAANVVPKTPTNNLPGTIITRAVVVQNNDGKWSEVLRCDEHLKNEKGFLGLTPLTSVTGWRLQYEQSDDKGLQLYFTPLKGITDSHVLPIGVRWNPKTRRYQSVDRTYEHFLAESPTMETARSRLR
;
A
#
# COMPACT_ATOMS: atom_id res chain seq x y z
N MET A 1 34.40 28.19 -58.53
CA MET A 1 34.69 26.97 -59.34
C MET A 1 36.07 26.47 -58.94
N HIS A 2 36.16 25.21 -58.50
CA HIS A 2 37.32 24.29 -58.60
C HIS A 2 38.66 24.80 -57.98
N LEU A 3 39.48 24.05 -57.23
CA LEU A 3 39.76 22.62 -57.23
C LEU A 3 40.78 22.30 -56.09
N CYS A 4 40.78 21.03 -55.69
CA CYS A 4 41.90 20.18 -55.25
C CYS A 4 42.76 20.58 -54.03
N LEU A 5 42.68 19.82 -52.93
CA LEU A 5 43.39 18.54 -52.68
C LEU A 5 44.89 18.74 -52.45
N SER A 6 45.35 18.52 -51.22
CA SER A 6 46.30 17.46 -50.89
C SER A 6 46.68 17.54 -49.40
N PHE A 7 46.24 16.56 -48.62
CA PHE A 7 46.78 16.28 -47.30
C PHE A 7 47.13 14.79 -47.25
N LEU A 8 48.40 14.49 -46.99
CA LEU A 8 48.90 13.22 -46.45
C LEU A 8 50.00 13.57 -45.42
N PRO A 9 50.34 12.69 -44.48
CA PRO A 9 50.31 12.97 -43.05
C PRO A 9 51.72 12.91 -42.46
N ILE A 10 51.88 13.26 -41.18
CA ILE A 10 52.91 12.66 -40.30
C ILE A 10 52.40 12.81 -38.87
N ALA A 11 52.24 11.67 -38.22
CA ALA A 11 52.05 11.55 -36.78
C ALA A 11 53.41 11.69 -36.06
N ILE A 12 53.43 12.23 -34.85
CA ILE A 12 54.30 11.79 -33.74
C ILE A 12 53.64 12.21 -32.41
N PHE A 13 53.63 11.25 -31.48
CA PHE A 13 53.19 11.32 -30.09
C PHE A 13 54.09 12.20 -29.21
N ALA A 14 53.50 12.91 -28.23
CA ALA A 14 53.64 12.64 -26.77
C ALA A 14 53.52 13.92 -25.92
N GLY A 15 52.70 13.85 -24.85
CA GLY A 15 52.99 14.55 -23.58
C GLY A 15 51.91 15.47 -23.00
N GLY A 16 51.21 15.00 -21.96
CA GLY A 16 51.07 15.76 -20.69
C GLY A 16 49.79 16.57 -20.41
N CYS A 17 49.16 16.25 -19.26
CA CYS A 17 48.14 16.99 -18.50
C CYS A 17 46.77 17.24 -19.14
N GLY A 18 45.94 16.19 -19.18
CA GLY A 18 44.49 16.35 -19.20
C GLY A 18 43.97 16.60 -17.78
N THR A 19 43.60 17.85 -17.48
CA THR A 19 42.68 18.14 -16.38
C THR A 19 41.33 17.55 -16.72
N GLU A 20 40.96 16.48 -16.01
CA GLU A 20 39.69 15.78 -16.15
C GLU A 20 38.55 16.76 -15.85
N SER A 21 37.70 16.98 -16.86
CA SER A 21 36.51 17.83 -16.70
C SER A 21 35.53 17.16 -15.74
N PRO A 22 34.91 17.87 -14.78
CA PRO A 22 33.96 17.25 -13.87
C PRO A 22 32.74 16.77 -14.67
N LYS A 23 32.51 15.46 -14.64
CA LYS A 23 31.28 14.83 -15.14
C LYS A 23 30.08 15.48 -14.44
N PRO A 24 29.05 15.98 -15.16
CA PRO A 24 27.85 16.49 -14.51
C PRO A 24 27.25 15.39 -13.64
N ALA A 25 27.15 15.66 -12.34
CA ALA A 25 26.40 14.81 -11.42
C ALA A 25 24.96 14.74 -11.94
N ALA A 26 24.48 13.51 -12.19
CA ALA A 26 23.08 13.27 -12.49
C ALA A 26 22.24 13.94 -11.40
N GLN A 27 21.41 14.92 -11.80
CA GLN A 27 20.42 15.51 -10.92
C GLN A 27 19.56 14.37 -10.37
N ALA A 28 19.71 14.10 -9.07
CA ALA A 28 18.80 13.20 -8.38
C ALA A 28 17.40 13.80 -8.54
N GLU A 29 16.49 13.05 -9.17
CA GLU A 29 15.11 13.43 -9.30
C GLU A 29 14.54 13.69 -7.90
N THR A 30 14.24 14.95 -7.61
CA THR A 30 13.62 15.34 -6.36
C THR A 30 12.23 14.72 -6.33
N LYS A 31 12.08 13.61 -5.59
CA LYS A 31 10.78 12.97 -5.36
C LYS A 31 9.77 14.04 -4.90
N PRO A 32 8.62 14.20 -5.58
CA PRO A 32 7.62 15.18 -5.19
C PRO A 32 7.24 15.00 -3.71
N ALA A 33 7.16 16.11 -2.98
CA ALA A 33 6.71 16.09 -1.59
C ALA A 33 5.30 15.49 -1.53
N ALA A 34 5.08 14.54 -0.62
CA ALA A 34 3.74 14.00 -0.39
C ALA A 34 2.80 15.17 -0.01
N PRO A 35 1.58 15.22 -0.56
CA PRO A 35 0.63 16.27 -0.22
C PRO A 35 0.35 16.26 1.28
N ALA A 36 0.29 17.44 1.89
CA ALA A 36 -0.06 17.57 3.30
C ALA A 36 -1.47 16.98 3.54
N ILE A 37 -1.61 16.20 4.62
CA ILE A 37 -2.90 15.61 5.00
C ILE A 37 -3.84 16.75 5.42
N PRO A 38 -5.04 16.88 4.82
CA PRO A 38 -6.02 17.88 5.24
C PRO A 38 -6.46 17.71 6.69
N ASP A 39 -6.66 18.81 7.41
CA ASP A 39 -7.03 18.81 8.84
C ASP A 39 -8.32 18.02 9.13
N GLU A 40 -9.28 18.05 8.21
CA GLU A 40 -10.53 17.28 8.32
C GLU A 40 -10.28 15.76 8.31
N ILE A 41 -9.32 15.29 7.50
CA ILE A 41 -8.96 13.88 7.38
C ILE A 41 -8.19 13.46 8.62
N GLN A 42 -7.23 14.26 9.06
CA GLN A 42 -6.47 14.01 10.28
C GLN A 42 -7.41 13.94 11.49
N SER A 43 -8.31 14.91 11.65
CA SER A 43 -9.28 14.94 12.75
C SER A 43 -10.23 13.74 12.72
N ALA A 44 -10.71 13.35 11.53
CA ALA A 44 -11.55 12.16 11.38
C ALA A 44 -10.80 10.87 11.73
N ALA A 45 -9.55 10.74 11.30
CA ALA A 45 -8.71 9.59 11.65
C ALA A 45 -8.50 9.50 13.16
N GLU A 46 -8.13 10.61 13.81
CA GLU A 46 -7.92 10.67 15.26
C GLU A 46 -9.19 10.32 16.05
N SER A 47 -10.36 10.76 15.58
CA SER A 47 -11.65 10.40 16.19
C SER A 47 -11.96 8.90 16.11
N LEU A 48 -11.46 8.19 15.09
CA LEU A 48 -11.76 6.76 14.87
C LEU A 48 -10.74 5.84 15.53
N LEU A 49 -9.45 6.21 15.47
CA LEU A 49 -8.34 5.35 15.89
C LEU A 49 -7.51 5.89 17.07
N GLY A 50 -7.76 7.13 17.50
CA GLY A 50 -7.02 7.82 18.56
C GLY A 50 -5.87 8.67 18.02
N ARG A 51 -5.28 9.48 18.90
CA ARG A 51 -4.24 10.49 18.56
C ARG A 51 -2.96 9.94 17.95
N GLU A 52 -2.65 8.67 18.23
CA GLU A 52 -1.44 8.00 17.72
C GLU A 52 -1.63 7.43 16.30
N THR A 53 -2.77 7.69 15.67
CA THR A 53 -3.06 7.20 14.32
C THR A 53 -2.25 7.95 13.27
N GLN A 54 -1.93 7.25 12.18
CA GLN A 54 -1.28 7.82 11.02
C GLN A 54 -2.16 7.64 9.80
N VAL A 55 -2.42 8.72 9.07
CA VAL A 55 -3.04 8.66 7.74
C VAL A 55 -1.98 8.24 6.75
N LEU A 56 -2.17 7.06 6.13
CA LEU A 56 -1.22 6.44 5.21
C LEU A 56 -1.48 6.81 3.75
N ALA A 57 -2.75 7.00 3.39
CA ALA A 57 -3.17 7.42 2.05
C ALA A 57 -4.52 8.14 2.12
N PHE A 58 -4.77 9.06 1.18
CA PHE A 58 -6.06 9.74 1.04
C PHE A 58 -6.34 10.15 -0.42
N GLY A 59 -7.61 10.39 -0.75
CA GLY A 59 -8.08 10.73 -2.10
C GLY A 59 -9.21 9.81 -2.56
N ASP A 60 -9.44 9.68 -3.87
CA ASP A 60 -10.35 8.66 -4.42
C ASP A 60 -9.66 7.29 -4.47
N LEU A 61 -9.48 6.69 -3.29
CA LEU A 61 -8.72 5.45 -3.12
C LEU A 61 -9.40 4.29 -3.85
N ALA A 62 -10.73 4.23 -3.86
CA ALA A 62 -11.50 3.16 -4.49
C ALA A 62 -11.79 3.38 -5.99
N LYS A 63 -11.33 4.50 -6.58
CA LYS A 63 -11.68 4.92 -7.95
C LYS A 63 -13.20 4.94 -8.19
N ASN A 64 -13.95 5.39 -7.18
CA ASN A 64 -15.41 5.41 -7.18
C ASN A 64 -15.99 6.83 -7.11
N GLY A 65 -15.14 7.85 -7.22
CA GLY A 65 -15.50 9.27 -7.13
C GLY A 65 -15.77 9.77 -5.72
N LYS A 66 -15.51 8.96 -4.68
CA LYS A 66 -15.68 9.37 -3.27
C LYS A 66 -14.33 9.56 -2.60
N GLN A 67 -14.23 10.61 -1.80
CA GLN A 67 -13.05 10.85 -0.97
C GLN A 67 -12.96 9.75 0.10
N GLN A 68 -11.78 9.17 0.23
CA GLN A 68 -11.44 8.15 1.21
C GLN A 68 -10.09 8.45 1.84
N PHE A 69 -9.85 7.85 3.01
CA PHE A 69 -8.52 7.76 3.60
C PHE A 69 -8.27 6.39 4.22
N LEU A 70 -7.01 5.96 4.18
CA LEU A 70 -6.46 4.82 4.91
C LEU A 70 -5.72 5.37 6.13
N ALA A 71 -6.12 4.96 7.33
CA ALA A 71 -5.44 5.30 8.57
C ALA A 71 -5.07 4.05 9.36
N ALA A 72 -3.99 4.10 10.14
CA ALA A 72 -3.52 2.97 10.92
C ALA A 72 -2.80 3.36 12.21
N ASN A 73 -2.87 2.48 13.22
CA ASN A 73 -2.05 2.55 14.42
C ASN A 73 -0.77 1.76 14.17
N VAL A 74 0.27 2.47 13.75
CA VAL A 74 1.58 1.91 13.39
C VAL A 74 2.37 1.58 14.65
N VAL A 75 2.98 0.39 14.71
CA VAL A 75 3.86 0.02 15.81
C VAL A 75 5.26 0.64 15.60
N PRO A 76 5.70 1.55 16.49
CA PRO A 76 7.01 2.17 16.37
C PRO A 76 8.15 1.15 16.50
N LYS A 77 9.30 1.40 15.86
CA LYS A 77 10.54 0.63 16.06
C LYS A 77 10.42 -0.87 15.78
N THR A 78 9.65 -1.23 14.75
CA THR A 78 9.60 -2.61 14.26
C THR A 78 11.01 -3.06 13.86
N PRO A 79 11.54 -4.21 14.35
CA PRO A 79 12.82 -4.72 13.89
C PRO A 79 12.81 -4.83 12.38
N THR A 80 13.92 -4.44 11.73
CA THR A 80 14.14 -4.57 10.30
C THR A 80 14.14 -6.05 9.92
N ASN A 81 12.94 -6.64 9.81
CA ASN A 81 12.72 -7.91 9.15
C ASN A 81 12.61 -7.60 7.66
N ASN A 82 13.26 -8.39 6.80
CA ASN A 82 13.32 -8.19 5.35
C ASN A 82 11.95 -8.31 4.64
N LEU A 83 10.86 -8.55 5.38
CA LEU A 83 9.51 -8.66 4.83
C LEU A 83 8.87 -7.27 4.65
N PRO A 84 8.47 -6.90 3.41
CA PRO A 84 7.89 -5.59 3.14
C PRO A 84 6.58 -5.36 3.92
N GLY A 85 6.30 -4.10 4.25
CA GLY A 85 5.07 -3.67 4.92
C GLY A 85 5.26 -3.17 6.34
N THR A 86 4.32 -2.34 6.76
CA THR A 86 4.28 -1.66 8.06
C THR A 86 3.55 -2.54 9.07
N ILE A 87 4.11 -2.73 10.26
CA ILE A 87 3.39 -3.40 11.34
C ILE A 87 2.38 -2.42 11.95
N ILE A 88 1.13 -2.87 12.04
CA ILE A 88 0.00 -2.14 12.58
C ILE A 88 -0.75 -3.00 13.59
N THR A 89 -1.41 -2.39 14.56
CA THR A 89 -2.39 -3.08 15.44
C THR A 89 -3.82 -2.89 14.93
N ARG A 90 -4.09 -1.75 14.28
CA ARG A 90 -5.39 -1.41 13.71
C ARG A 90 -5.20 -0.63 12.42
N ALA A 91 -6.12 -0.79 11.47
CA ALA A 91 -6.27 0.08 10.32
C ALA A 91 -7.74 0.22 9.91
N VAL A 92 -8.08 1.34 9.28
CA VAL A 92 -9.40 1.60 8.72
C VAL A 92 -9.26 2.20 7.33
N VAL A 93 -10.16 1.85 6.42
CA VAL A 93 -10.49 2.69 5.27
C VAL A 93 -11.80 3.37 5.56
N VAL A 94 -11.81 4.69 5.40
CA VAL A 94 -12.95 5.53 5.74
C VAL A 94 -13.36 6.28 4.49
N GLN A 95 -14.66 6.34 4.23
CA GLN A 95 -15.23 7.07 3.09
C GLN A 95 -16.03 8.27 3.58
N ASN A 96 -15.92 9.38 2.85
CA ASN A 96 -16.81 10.53 2.99
C ASN A 96 -18.08 10.29 2.18
N ASN A 97 -19.21 10.23 2.88
CA ASN A 97 -20.54 10.21 2.31
C ASN A 97 -21.23 11.53 2.67
N ASP A 98 -21.14 12.50 1.76
CA ASP A 98 -21.85 13.79 1.83
C ASP A 98 -21.55 14.55 3.14
N GLY A 99 -20.27 14.66 3.47
CA GLY A 99 -19.75 15.33 4.68
C GLY A 99 -19.65 14.41 5.90
N LYS A 100 -20.16 13.18 5.82
CA LYS A 100 -20.07 12.20 6.93
C LYS A 100 -19.03 11.14 6.65
N TRP A 101 -18.06 11.03 7.54
CA TRP A 101 -17.05 9.97 7.52
C TRP A 101 -17.59 8.66 8.11
N SER A 102 -17.35 7.55 7.42
CA SER A 102 -17.75 6.20 7.86
C SER A 102 -16.71 5.14 7.49
N GLU A 103 -16.43 4.22 8.42
CA GLU A 103 -15.57 3.05 8.17
C GLU A 103 -16.21 2.15 7.09
N VAL A 104 -15.50 1.92 5.99
CA VAL A 104 -15.89 0.99 4.91
C VAL A 104 -15.03 -0.28 4.89
N LEU A 105 -13.90 -0.25 5.60
CA LEU A 105 -13.05 -1.40 5.92
C LEU A 105 -12.47 -1.18 7.32
N ARG A 106 -12.47 -2.23 8.13
CA ARG A 106 -11.86 -2.26 9.46
C ARG A 106 -10.93 -3.45 9.57
N CYS A 107 -9.75 -3.19 10.07
CA CYS A 107 -8.72 -4.16 10.43
C CYS A 107 -8.38 -3.95 11.90
N ASP A 108 -8.75 -4.90 12.75
CA ASP A 108 -8.35 -4.95 14.16
C ASP A 108 -7.83 -6.34 14.49
N GLU A 109 -8.55 -7.13 15.27
CA GLU A 109 -8.27 -8.56 15.46
C GLU A 109 -8.65 -9.37 14.22
N HIS A 110 -9.55 -8.83 13.39
CA HIS A 110 -10.04 -9.45 12.16
C HIS A 110 -10.20 -8.40 11.05
N LEU A 111 -10.39 -8.88 9.81
CA LEU A 111 -10.75 -8.04 8.67
C LEU A 111 -12.26 -8.03 8.48
N LYS A 112 -12.87 -6.84 8.47
CA LYS A 112 -14.32 -6.64 8.34
C LYS A 112 -14.65 -5.48 7.41
N ASN A 113 -15.79 -5.59 6.73
CA ASN A 113 -16.47 -4.45 6.11
C ASN A 113 -17.90 -4.33 6.67
N GLU A 114 -18.72 -3.47 6.06
CA GLU A 114 -20.12 -3.25 6.45
C GLU A 114 -21.02 -4.49 6.39
N LYS A 115 -20.61 -5.55 5.68
CA LYS A 115 -21.37 -6.80 5.52
C LYS A 115 -20.85 -7.96 6.36
N GLY A 116 -19.73 -7.78 7.06
CA GLY A 116 -19.19 -8.76 7.99
C GLY A 116 -17.71 -9.02 7.78
N PHE A 117 -17.29 -10.23 8.14
CA PHE A 117 -15.92 -10.69 8.08
C PHE A 117 -15.51 -11.00 6.64
N LEU A 118 -14.33 -10.52 6.24
CA LEU A 118 -13.80 -10.81 4.92
C LEU A 118 -13.32 -12.26 4.83
N GLY A 119 -13.46 -12.88 3.65
CA GLY A 119 -12.90 -14.19 3.38
C GLY A 119 -11.40 -14.24 3.66
N LEU A 120 -10.90 -15.39 4.09
CA LEU A 120 -9.51 -15.63 4.52
C LEU A 120 -9.10 -14.97 5.84
N THR A 121 -9.94 -14.15 6.48
CA THR A 121 -9.62 -13.63 7.83
C THR A 121 -9.40 -14.79 8.81
N PRO A 122 -8.37 -14.75 9.68
CA PRO A 122 -8.17 -15.77 10.69
C PRO A 122 -9.38 -15.89 11.63
N LEU A 123 -9.72 -17.13 12.00
CA LEU A 123 -10.78 -17.42 12.97
C LEU A 123 -10.37 -17.14 14.41
N THR A 124 -9.06 -17.12 14.69
CA THR A 124 -8.52 -16.69 15.98
C THR A 124 -8.13 -15.23 15.86
N SER A 125 -8.43 -14.43 16.89
CA SER A 125 -7.99 -13.05 16.97
C SER A 125 -6.47 -12.94 16.86
N VAL A 126 -6.00 -11.95 16.11
CA VAL A 126 -4.57 -11.66 15.98
C VAL A 126 -4.23 -10.37 16.71
N THR A 127 -2.99 -10.24 17.17
CA THR A 127 -2.54 -9.06 17.91
C THR A 127 -2.06 -7.91 17.01
N GLY A 128 -1.91 -8.18 15.72
CA GLY A 128 -1.53 -7.18 14.74
C GLY A 128 -1.35 -7.77 13.35
N TRP A 129 -1.04 -6.88 12.42
CA TRP A 129 -0.91 -7.18 11.00
C TRP A 129 0.33 -6.50 10.44
N ARG A 130 0.95 -7.15 9.47
CA ARG A 130 1.83 -6.49 8.51
C ARG A 130 0.97 -6.03 7.33
N LEU A 131 0.86 -4.71 7.17
CA LEU A 131 0.11 -4.06 6.11
C LEU A 131 1.05 -3.60 5.00
N GLN A 132 0.79 -4.04 3.78
CA GLN A 132 1.28 -3.40 2.56
C GLN A 132 0.11 -2.78 1.82
N TYR A 133 0.37 -1.67 1.12
CA TYR A 133 -0.64 -1.04 0.29
C TYR A 133 0.00 -0.38 -0.93
N GLU A 134 -0.77 -0.32 -2.01
CA GLU A 134 -0.40 0.36 -3.24
C GLU A 134 -1.63 0.98 -3.89
N GLN A 135 -1.43 2.08 -4.60
CA GLN A 135 -2.47 2.72 -5.39
C GLN A 135 -2.28 2.31 -6.86
N SER A 136 -3.26 1.61 -7.42
CA SER A 136 -3.34 1.27 -8.85
C SER A 136 -4.27 2.24 -9.57
N ASP A 137 -3.92 2.58 -10.82
CA ASP A 137 -4.78 3.40 -11.66
C ASP A 137 -6.06 2.68 -12.09
N ASP A 138 -5.98 1.38 -12.32
CA ASP A 138 -7.12 0.53 -12.72
C ASP A 138 -7.90 0.02 -11.50
N LYS A 139 -7.18 -0.55 -10.52
CA LYS A 139 -7.82 -1.28 -9.41
C LYS A 139 -8.07 -0.44 -8.17
N GLY A 140 -7.61 0.81 -8.14
CA GLY A 140 -7.62 1.64 -6.95
C GLY A 140 -6.66 1.13 -5.87
N LEU A 141 -7.01 1.37 -4.61
CA LEU A 141 -6.27 0.95 -3.44
C LEU A 141 -6.29 -0.57 -3.31
N GLN A 142 -5.11 -1.16 -3.31
CA GLN A 142 -4.89 -2.57 -3.02
C GLN A 142 -4.18 -2.69 -1.68
N LEU A 143 -4.72 -3.53 -0.81
CA LEU A 143 -4.23 -3.77 0.54
C LEU A 143 -3.84 -5.24 0.67
N TYR A 144 -2.74 -5.49 1.37
CA TYR A 144 -2.28 -6.85 1.66
C TYR A 144 -2.01 -6.96 3.15
N PHE A 145 -2.82 -7.78 3.81
CA PHE A 145 -2.78 -7.99 5.26
C PHE A 145 -2.16 -9.35 5.57
N THR A 146 -1.01 -9.37 6.23
CA THR A 146 -0.42 -10.60 6.74
C THR A 146 -0.57 -10.61 8.27
N PRO A 147 -1.30 -11.57 8.86
CA PRO A 147 -1.48 -11.59 10.30
C PRO A 147 -0.15 -11.88 10.99
N LEU A 148 0.14 -11.15 12.06
CA LEU A 148 1.29 -11.45 12.90
C LEU A 148 0.94 -12.64 13.79
N LYS A 149 1.42 -13.83 13.41
CA LYS A 149 1.56 -14.94 14.36
C LYS A 149 2.81 -14.69 15.20
N GLY A 150 2.95 -15.41 16.31
CA GLY A 150 4.26 -15.52 17.01
C GLY A 150 5.38 -15.76 15.99
N ILE A 151 6.57 -15.27 16.30
CA ILE A 151 7.74 -14.94 15.44
C ILE A 151 8.27 -16.07 14.49
N THR A 152 7.55 -17.17 14.31
CA THR A 152 8.05 -18.45 13.77
C THR A 152 7.36 -18.96 12.49
N ASP A 153 6.38 -18.26 11.91
CA ASP A 153 5.67 -18.79 10.72
C ASP A 153 5.87 -17.91 9.48
N SER A 154 6.86 -18.25 8.65
CA SER A 154 7.23 -17.54 7.41
C SER A 154 6.34 -17.86 6.20
N HIS A 155 5.35 -18.75 6.35
CA HIS A 155 4.54 -19.26 5.22
C HIS A 155 3.11 -18.69 5.19
N VAL A 156 2.81 -17.67 6.00
CA VAL A 156 1.50 -17.05 5.98
C VAL A 156 1.37 -16.11 4.78
N LEU A 157 0.55 -16.50 3.81
CA LEU A 157 0.28 -15.69 2.62
C LEU A 157 -0.60 -14.48 2.97
N PRO A 158 -0.28 -13.27 2.44
CA PRO A 158 -1.09 -12.08 2.64
C PRO A 158 -2.53 -12.27 2.14
N ILE A 159 -3.47 -11.66 2.85
CA ILE A 159 -4.86 -11.52 2.42
C ILE A 159 -4.95 -10.24 1.60
N GLY A 160 -5.18 -10.38 0.30
CA GLY A 160 -5.45 -9.25 -0.58
C GLY A 160 -6.85 -8.70 -0.34
N VAL A 161 -6.99 -7.38 -0.27
CA VAL A 161 -8.27 -6.67 -0.12
C VAL A 161 -8.28 -5.48 -1.07
N ARG A 162 -9.35 -5.31 -1.85
CA ARG A 162 -9.56 -4.15 -2.72
C ARG A 162 -11.04 -3.85 -2.90
N TRP A 163 -11.35 -2.67 -3.43
CA TRP A 163 -12.73 -2.28 -3.73
C TRP A 163 -13.34 -3.19 -4.81
N ASN A 164 -14.50 -3.77 -4.55
CA ASN A 164 -15.28 -4.47 -5.56
C ASN A 164 -16.34 -3.51 -6.15
N PRO A 165 -16.22 -3.11 -7.43
CA PRO A 165 -17.17 -2.17 -8.04
C PRO A 165 -18.58 -2.75 -8.20
N LYS A 166 -18.73 -4.09 -8.27
CA LYS A 166 -20.04 -4.75 -8.39
C LYS A 166 -20.82 -4.70 -7.08
N THR A 167 -20.14 -4.90 -5.97
CA THR A 167 -20.75 -4.99 -4.64
C THR A 167 -20.60 -3.70 -3.81
N ARG A 168 -19.85 -2.73 -4.34
CA ARG A 168 -19.58 -1.39 -3.80
C ARG A 168 -19.05 -1.40 -2.37
N ARG A 169 -18.05 -2.25 -2.11
CA ARG A 169 -17.36 -2.35 -0.82
C ARG A 169 -16.00 -3.02 -0.98
N TYR A 170 -15.13 -2.84 0.00
CA TYR A 170 -13.86 -3.58 0.06
C TYR A 170 -14.12 -5.05 0.35
N GLN A 171 -13.57 -5.94 -0.47
CA GLN A 171 -13.65 -7.39 -0.31
C GLN A 171 -12.27 -8.00 -0.39
N SER A 172 -12.08 -9.14 0.26
CA SER A 172 -10.88 -9.94 0.04
C SER A 172 -10.92 -10.56 -1.34
N VAL A 173 -9.73 -10.82 -1.88
CA VAL A 173 -9.53 -11.58 -3.12
C VAL A 173 -8.88 -12.92 -2.82
N ASP A 174 -9.05 -13.86 -3.73
CA ASP A 174 -8.40 -15.17 -3.69
C ASP A 174 -6.86 -15.06 -3.82
N ARG A 175 -6.20 -16.21 -3.77
CA ARG A 175 -4.72 -16.27 -3.76
C ARG A 175 -4.08 -15.88 -5.08
N THR A 176 -4.83 -15.81 -6.17
CA THR A 176 -4.38 -15.25 -7.45
C THR A 176 -4.57 -13.73 -7.51
N TYR A 177 -5.25 -13.14 -6.52
CA TYR A 177 -5.63 -11.72 -6.45
C TYR A 177 -6.58 -11.27 -7.57
N GLU A 178 -7.31 -12.21 -8.18
CA GLU A 178 -8.16 -11.95 -9.33
C GLU A 178 -9.64 -11.93 -8.95
N HIS A 179 -10.09 -12.87 -8.12
CA HIS A 179 -11.50 -13.07 -7.82
C HIS A 179 -11.86 -12.64 -6.41
N PHE A 180 -12.98 -11.92 -6.27
CA PHE A 180 -13.50 -11.50 -4.98
C PHE A 180 -14.12 -12.67 -4.22
N LEU A 181 -13.86 -12.71 -2.91
CA LEU A 181 -14.44 -13.68 -1.99
C LEU A 181 -15.65 -13.06 -1.27
N ALA A 182 -16.62 -13.91 -0.94
CA ALA A 182 -17.79 -13.51 -0.17
C ALA A 182 -17.42 -13.21 1.29
N GLU A 183 -18.16 -12.29 1.91
CA GLU A 183 -18.12 -12.06 3.34
C GLU A 183 -18.94 -13.10 4.11
N SER A 184 -18.61 -13.24 5.40
CA SER A 184 -19.45 -13.96 6.35
C SER A 184 -19.98 -13.01 7.42
N PRO A 185 -21.29 -13.04 7.76
CA PRO A 185 -21.83 -12.18 8.82
C PRO A 185 -21.29 -12.56 10.21
N THR A 186 -20.87 -13.81 10.39
CA THR A 186 -20.31 -14.36 11.62
C THR A 186 -18.95 -15.00 11.36
N MET A 187 -18.12 -15.13 12.38
CA MET A 187 -16.96 -16.01 12.29
C MET A 187 -17.43 -17.45 12.47
N GLU A 188 -17.71 -18.14 11.38
CA GLU A 188 -18.00 -19.57 11.46
C GLU A 188 -16.70 -20.34 11.62
N THR A 189 -16.60 -21.12 12.70
CA THR A 189 -15.73 -22.30 12.69
C THR A 189 -16.37 -23.27 11.73
N ALA A 190 -15.68 -23.59 10.63
CA ALA A 190 -16.14 -24.62 9.71
C ALA A 190 -16.39 -25.92 10.49
N ARG A 191 -17.66 -26.20 10.81
CA ARG A 191 -18.05 -27.54 11.21
C ARG A 191 -17.97 -28.36 9.94
N SER A 192 -16.92 -29.16 9.83
CA SER A 192 -16.80 -30.20 8.80
C SER A 192 -18.14 -30.94 8.72
N ARG A 193 -18.87 -30.74 7.62
CA ARG A 193 -19.97 -31.62 7.24
C ARG A 193 -19.40 -32.65 6.28
N LEU A 194 -18.66 -33.61 6.85
CA LEU A 194 -18.48 -34.90 6.18
C LEU A 194 -19.86 -35.56 6.09
N ARG A 195 -20.34 -35.78 4.87
CA ARG A 195 -21.33 -36.81 4.55
C ARG A 195 -20.59 -38.00 3.98
#